data_AF-A0A951DKL8-F1
#
_entry.id   AF-A0A951DKL8-F1
#
_cell.length_a   1.000
_cell.length_b   1.000
_cell.length_c   1.000
_cell.angle_alpha   90.00
_cell.angle_beta   90.00
_cell.angle_gamma   90.00
#
_symmetry.space_group_name_H-M   'P 1'
#
loop_
_entity.id
_entity.type
_entity.pdbx_description
1 polymer ?
#
loop_
_entity_poly.entity_id
_entity_poly.type
_entity_poly.pdbx_seq_one_letter_code
_entity_poly.pdbx_strand_id
1 'polypeptide(L)'
;MILALIGTVAFAAPPSTCNLEGDYARALCAYQHRNFGEAENGFRALMEQTEQTPETIRATYFLARTLMKTGRFDEASALFVRIYSLDKSFYDTWNCDYLLGECRKALGK
;
A
#
# COMPACT_ATOMS: atom_id res chain seq x y z
N MET A 1 -27.86 -48.02 -7.72
CA MET A 1 -27.20 -46.85 -8.34
C MET A 1 -27.25 -45.70 -7.33
N ILE A 2 -26.14 -45.39 -6.67
CA ILE A 2 -26.05 -44.25 -5.75
C ILE A 2 -25.26 -43.18 -6.50
N LEU A 3 -25.95 -42.12 -6.97
CA LEU A 3 -25.26 -40.92 -7.46
C LEU A 3 -24.73 -40.16 -6.25
N ALA A 4 -23.43 -40.24 -6.01
CA ALA A 4 -22.74 -39.34 -5.10
C ALA A 4 -22.51 -38.01 -5.82
N LEU A 5 -23.26 -36.97 -5.43
CA LEU A 5 -22.97 -35.58 -5.80
C LEU A 5 -21.68 -35.16 -5.09
N ILE A 6 -20.58 -35.12 -5.83
CA ILE A 6 -19.34 -34.51 -5.36
C ILE A 6 -19.50 -33.00 -5.58
N GLY A 7 -19.88 -32.28 -4.53
CA GLY A 7 -19.89 -30.81 -4.54
C GLY A 7 -18.46 -30.30 -4.70
N THR A 8 -18.17 -29.65 -5.82
CA THR A 8 -16.90 -28.94 -6.01
C THR A 8 -16.89 -27.74 -5.07
N VAL A 9 -16.06 -27.79 -4.03
CA VAL A 9 -15.74 -26.59 -3.24
C VAL A 9 -14.89 -25.69 -4.13
N ALA A 10 -15.50 -24.67 -4.71
CA ALA A 10 -14.75 -23.63 -5.40
C ALA A 10 -13.94 -22.85 -4.36
N PHE A 11 -12.62 -23.07 -4.31
CA PHE A 11 -11.72 -22.17 -3.61
C PHE A 11 -11.71 -20.85 -4.38
N ALA A 12 -12.57 -19.91 -3.99
CA ALA A 12 -12.44 -18.53 -4.45
C ALA A 12 -11.05 -18.05 -4.03
N ALA A 13 -10.25 -17.62 -5.00
CA ALA A 13 -9.00 -16.93 -4.70
C ALA A 13 -9.31 -15.78 -3.73
N PRO A 14 -8.41 -15.48 -2.76
CA PRO A 14 -8.59 -14.33 -1.90
C PRO A 14 -8.87 -13.10 -2.77
N PRO A 15 -9.78 -12.19 -2.37
CA PRO A 15 -10.09 -11.01 -3.15
C PRO A 15 -8.79 -10.23 -3.42
N SER A 16 -8.30 -10.30 -4.65
CA SER A 16 -7.13 -9.56 -5.10
C SER A 16 -7.57 -8.21 -5.62
N THR A 17 -6.87 -7.15 -5.23
CA THR A 17 -7.11 -5.83 -5.82
C THR A 17 -6.68 -5.76 -7.29
N CYS A 18 -6.00 -6.80 -7.80
CA CYS A 18 -5.58 -6.95 -9.19
C CYS A 18 -6.70 -7.04 -10.22
N ASN A 19 -7.93 -7.40 -9.80
CA ASN A 19 -9.09 -7.44 -10.69
C ASN A 19 -9.89 -6.13 -10.66
N LEU A 20 -9.46 -5.13 -9.88
CA LEU A 20 -10.11 -3.83 -9.79
C LEU A 20 -9.48 -2.86 -10.79
N GLU A 21 -10.31 -2.00 -11.36
CA GLU A 21 -9.85 -0.93 -12.25
C GLU A 21 -9.35 0.29 -11.48
N GLY A 22 -8.51 1.09 -12.12
CA GLY A 22 -7.98 2.34 -11.58
C GLY A 22 -6.49 2.29 -11.21
N ASP A 23 -5.87 3.47 -11.20
CA ASP A 23 -4.42 3.61 -11.03
C ASP A 23 -3.95 3.13 -9.65
N TYR A 24 -4.72 3.42 -8.59
CA TYR A 24 -4.44 2.91 -7.25
C TYR A 24 -4.54 1.39 -7.17
N ALA A 25 -5.55 0.78 -7.78
CA ALA A 25 -5.73 -0.67 -7.79
C ALA A 25 -4.57 -1.38 -8.49
N ARG A 26 -4.12 -0.85 -9.64
CA ARG A 26 -2.94 -1.37 -10.36
C ARG A 26 -1.67 -1.26 -9.54
N ALA A 27 -1.39 -0.09 -8.95
CA ALA A 27 -0.22 0.11 -8.11
C ALA A 27 -0.24 -0.82 -6.87
N LEU A 28 -1.40 -1.01 -6.25
CA LEU A 28 -1.58 -1.90 -5.11
C LEU A 28 -1.43 -3.38 -5.49
N CYS A 29 -1.91 -3.77 -6.67
CA CYS A 29 -1.65 -5.10 -7.22
C CYS A 29 -0.14 -5.35 -7.40
N ALA A 30 0.57 -4.39 -8.02
CA ALA A 30 2.02 -4.48 -8.17
C ALA A 30 2.73 -4.62 -6.81
N TYR A 31 2.30 -3.86 -5.80
CA TYR A 31 2.81 -3.98 -4.43
C TYR A 31 2.59 -5.38 -3.84
N GLN A 32 1.38 -5.94 -3.99
CA GLN A 32 1.02 -7.28 -3.49
C GLN A 32 1.87 -8.37 -4.16
N HIS A 33 2.16 -8.23 -5.45
CA HIS A 33 3.04 -9.12 -6.20
C HIS A 33 4.54 -8.84 -6.02
N ARG A 34 4.90 -7.92 -5.11
CA ARG A 34 6.29 -7.48 -4.85
C ARG A 34 7.00 -6.88 -6.06
N ASN A 35 6.25 -6.44 -7.07
CA ASN A 35 6.77 -5.61 -8.15
C ASN A 35 6.91 -4.17 -7.64
N PHE A 36 7.90 -3.93 -6.78
CA PHE A 36 8.07 -2.66 -6.08
C PHE A 36 8.42 -1.49 -7.00
N GLY A 37 9.03 -1.75 -8.17
CA GLY A 37 9.30 -0.71 -9.16
C GLY A 37 8.01 -0.17 -9.80
N GLU A 38 7.12 -1.07 -10.23
CA GLU A 38 5.81 -0.67 -10.77
C GLU A 38 4.92 -0.04 -9.70
N ALA A 39 4.92 -0.62 -8.48
CA ALA A 39 4.18 -0.07 -7.36
C ALA A 39 4.61 1.37 -7.02
N GLU A 40 5.92 1.62 -6.93
CA GLU A 40 6.44 2.96 -6.69
C GLU A 40 6.00 3.95 -7.77
N ASN A 41 6.17 3.61 -9.04
CA ASN A 41 5.79 4.48 -10.15
C ASN A 41 4.31 4.84 -10.09
N GLY A 42 3.45 3.85 -9.86
CA GLY A 42 2.01 4.06 -9.75
C GLY A 42 1.63 4.94 -8.55
N PHE A 43 2.20 4.69 -7.37
CA PHE A 43 1.89 5.50 -6.19
C PHE A 43 2.47 6.92 -6.27
N ARG A 44 3.63 7.13 -6.90
CA ARG A 44 4.17 8.48 -7.16
C ARG A 44 3.25 9.28 -8.10
N ALA A 45 2.79 8.68 -9.20
CA ALA A 45 1.87 9.33 -10.13
C ALA A 45 0.57 9.76 -9.44
N LEU A 46 0.03 8.94 -8.52
CA LEU A 46 -1.14 9.30 -7.71
C LEU A 46 -0.85 10.44 -6.73
N MET A 47 0.34 10.47 -6.11
CA MET A 47 0.74 11.51 -5.17
C MET A 47 1.00 12.87 -5.85
N GLU A 48 1.34 12.88 -7.14
CA GLU A 48 1.54 14.08 -7.96
C GLU A 48 0.22 14.78 -8.33
N GLN A 49 -0.92 14.13 -8.11
CA GLN A 49 -2.23 14.75 -8.32
C GLN A 49 -2.41 15.95 -7.37
N THR A 50 -2.98 17.04 -7.91
CA THR A 50 -3.17 18.29 -7.16
C THR A 50 -4.17 18.17 -6.03
N GLU A 51 -5.16 17.28 -6.17
CA GLU A 51 -6.20 17.06 -5.17
C GLU A 51 -5.74 16.08 -4.09
N GLN A 52 -5.87 16.51 -2.83
CA GLN A 52 -5.69 15.63 -1.69
C GLN A 52 -7.01 14.90 -1.44
N THR A 53 -7.07 13.62 -1.82
CA THR A 53 -8.21 12.74 -1.63
C THR A 53 -7.82 11.62 -0.67
N PRO A 54 -8.80 10.89 -0.09
CA PRO A 54 -8.48 9.70 0.70
C PRO A 54 -7.66 8.66 -0.06
N GLU A 55 -7.78 8.62 -1.39
CA GLU A 55 -6.99 7.74 -2.25
C GLU A 55 -5.54 8.21 -2.38
N THR A 56 -5.27 9.50 -2.54
CA THR A 56 -3.89 10.01 -2.63
C THR A 56 -3.16 9.91 -1.29
N ILE A 57 -3.86 10.00 -0.15
CA ILE A 57 -3.29 9.70 1.17
C ILE A 57 -2.94 8.20 1.30
N ARG A 58 -3.83 7.30 0.87
CA ARG A 58 -3.52 5.86 0.83
C ARG A 58 -2.36 5.55 -0.12
N ALA A 59 -2.30 6.19 -1.28
CA ALA A 59 -1.19 6.04 -2.22
C ALA A 59 0.14 6.48 -1.58
N THR A 60 0.13 7.61 -0.86
CA THR A 60 1.30 8.10 -0.09
C THR A 60 1.76 7.07 0.95
N TYR A 61 0.82 6.44 1.67
CA TYR A 61 1.13 5.37 2.62
C TYR A 61 1.78 4.17 1.94
N PHE A 62 1.20 3.69 0.84
CA PHE A 62 1.75 2.53 0.12
C PHE A 62 3.06 2.85 -0.61
N LEU A 63 3.29 4.10 -1.01
CA LEU A 63 4.60 4.56 -1.47
C LEU A 63 5.63 4.44 -0.34
N ALA A 64 5.36 4.97 0.86
CA ALA A 64 6.25 4.83 2.01
C ALA A 64 6.56 3.36 2.33
N ARG A 65 5.53 2.50 2.32
CA ARG A 65 5.68 1.04 2.49
C ARG A 65 6.54 0.40 1.41
N THR A 66 6.41 0.85 0.16
CA THR A 66 7.22 0.36 -0.98
C THR A 66 8.68 0.78 -0.80
N LEU A 67 8.92 2.03 -0.43
CA LEU A 67 10.25 2.57 -0.16
C LEU A 67 10.94 1.80 0.97
N MET A 68 10.25 1.51 2.07
CA MET A 68 10.75 0.63 3.14
C MET A 68 11.14 -0.76 2.63
N LYS A 69 10.33 -1.39 1.75
CA LYS A 69 10.63 -2.70 1.17
C LYS A 69 11.87 -2.69 0.27
N THR A 70 12.22 -1.52 -0.25
CA THR A 70 13.41 -1.29 -1.09
C THR A 70 14.58 -0.65 -0.33
N GLY A 71 14.49 -0.48 0.98
CA GLY A 71 15.57 0.05 1.84
C GLY A 71 15.71 1.58 1.87
N ARG A 72 14.80 2.33 1.23
CA ARG A 72 14.82 3.81 1.19
C ARG A 72 14.05 4.39 2.38
N PHE A 73 14.60 4.17 3.57
CA PHE A 73 13.95 4.51 4.84
C PHE A 73 13.87 6.03 5.11
N ASP A 74 14.80 6.79 4.56
CA ASP A 74 14.82 8.25 4.62
C ASP A 74 13.61 8.85 3.88
N GLU A 75 13.40 8.48 2.61
CA GLU A 75 12.23 8.92 1.84
C GLU A 75 10.92 8.43 2.48
N ALA A 76 10.87 7.17 2.91
CA ALA A 76 9.69 6.62 3.58
C ALA A 76 9.32 7.41 4.84
N SER A 77 10.32 7.80 5.65
CA SER A 77 10.07 8.57 6.87
C SER A 77 9.46 9.94 6.59
N ALA A 78 9.91 10.64 5.54
CA ALA A 78 9.37 11.92 5.14
C ALA A 78 7.90 11.82 4.72
N LEU A 79 7.52 10.73 4.04
CA LEU A 79 6.14 10.49 3.64
C LEU A 79 5.21 10.21 4.84
N PHE A 80 5.66 9.47 5.85
CA PHE A 80 4.85 9.29 7.07
C PHE A 80 4.64 10.61 7.83
N VAL A 81 5.67 11.46 7.89
CA VAL A 81 5.53 12.81 8.46
C VAL A 81 4.53 13.65 7.66
N ARG A 82 4.55 13.56 6.33
CA ARG A 82 3.57 14.23 5.47
C ARG A 82 2.15 13.73 5.74
N ILE A 83 1.93 12.42 5.90
CA ILE A 83 0.62 11.85 6.22
C ILE A 83 0.09 12.43 7.54
N TYR A 84 0.94 12.54 8.58
CA TYR A 84 0.55 13.16 9.85
C TYR A 84 0.03 14.60 9.68
N SER A 85 0.67 15.38 8.81
CA SER A 85 0.26 16.77 8.53
C SER A 85 -1.03 16.87 7.71
N LEU A 86 -1.33 15.88 6.87
CA LEU A 86 -2.50 15.88 5.99
C LEU A 86 -3.75 15.30 6.68
N ASP A 87 -3.59 14.17 7.36
CA ASP A 87 -4.68 13.47 8.01
C ASP A 87 -4.16 12.69 9.22
N LYS A 88 -4.29 13.32 10.39
CA LYS A 88 -3.91 12.71 11.66
C LYS A 88 -4.75 11.46 11.99
N SER A 89 -6.03 11.44 11.62
CA SER A 89 -6.88 10.28 11.90
C SER A 89 -6.44 9.06 11.11
N PHE A 90 -6.10 9.26 9.83
CA PHE A 90 -5.49 8.22 9.01
C PHE A 90 -4.13 7.79 9.59
N TYR A 91 -3.27 8.74 9.94
CA TYR A 91 -1.96 8.47 10.53
C TYR A 91 -2.05 7.55 11.74
N ASP A 92 -2.95 7.87 12.68
CA ASP A 92 -3.19 7.10 13.90
C ASP A 92 -3.78 5.72 13.56
N THR A 93 -4.82 5.67 12.71
CA THR A 93 -5.54 4.42 12.37
C THR A 93 -4.66 3.41 11.64
N TRP A 94 -3.75 3.89 10.79
CA TRP A 94 -2.86 3.06 9.98
C TRP A 94 -1.50 2.79 10.65
N ASN A 95 -1.35 3.16 11.94
CA ASN A 95 -0.13 2.99 12.75
C ASN A 95 1.12 3.52 12.03
N CYS A 96 1.00 4.71 11.45
CA CYS A 96 2.11 5.33 10.72
C CYS A 96 3.27 5.73 11.66
N ASP A 97 2.99 5.97 12.93
CA ASP A 97 3.97 6.22 13.99
C ASP A 97 4.92 5.03 14.20
N TYR A 98 4.37 3.82 14.26
CA TYR A 98 5.16 2.60 14.37
C TYR A 98 6.10 2.44 13.17
N LEU A 99 5.57 2.63 11.95
CA LEU A 99 6.37 2.52 10.72
C LEU A 99 7.44 3.62 10.62
N LEU A 100 7.13 4.84 11.07
CA LEU A 100 8.11 5.91 11.17
C LEU A 100 9.23 5.56 12.18
N GLY A 101 8.89 4.91 13.29
CA GLY A 101 9.85 4.37 14.25
C GLY A 101 10.79 3.33 13.61
N GLU A 102 10.25 2.39 12.83
CA GLU A 102 11.05 1.40 12.11
C GLU A 102 11.99 2.06 11.08
N CYS A 103 11.53 3.10 10.37
CA CYS A 103 12.39 3.89 9.50
C CYS A 103 13.53 4.57 10.27
N ARG A 104 13.24 5.19 11.42
CA ARG A 104 14.26 5.87 12.25
C ARG A 104 15.30 4.90 12.79
N LYS A 105 14.86 3.74 13.28
CA LYS A 105 15.74 2.65 13.73
C LYS A 105 16.66 2.18 12.60
N ALA A 106 16.13 1.98 11.38
CA ALA A 106 16.94 1.60 10.23
C ALA A 106 17.98 2.66 9.83
N LEU A 107 17.67 3.94 10.09
CA LEU A 107 18.59 5.06 9.88
C LEU A 107 19.54 5.32 11.06
N GLY A 108 19.42 4.59 12.17
CA GLY A 108 20.22 4.81 13.39
C GLY A 108 19.89 6.10 14.14
N LYS A 109 18.64 6.57 14.05
CA LYS A 109 18.14 7.80 14.71
C LYS A 109 17.19 7.49 15.85
#